data_AF-A0A518HA16-F1
#
_entry.id   AF-A0A518HA16-F1
#
_cell.length_a   1.000
_cell.length_b   1.000
_cell.length_c   1.000
_cell.angle_alpha   90.00
_cell.angle_beta   90.00
_cell.angle_gamma   90.00
#
_symmetry.space_group_name_H-M   'P 1'
#
loop_
_entity.id
_entity.type
_entity.pdbx_description
1 polymer ?
#
loop_
_entity_poly.entity_id
_entity_poly.type
_entity_poly.pdbx_seq_one_letter_code
_entity_poly.pdbx_strand_id
1 'polypeptide(L)'
;MARPKKTTASPPRPTEKDGVRLYTLEVFLIGGPITEKFAKKNPVVSRTIQIRGDQTLEDLHRAIFDAFDRWDEHMYEFQFGEGPMDPEARRYVLPSAFEMDMGEENPPAGRVDQTTIDSLGLEVGRSFGYWFDFGDG
;
A
#
# COMPACT_ATOMS: atom_id res chain seq x y z
N MET A 1 50.80 1.02 -7.81
CA MET A 1 49.70 1.67 -8.55
C MET A 1 48.42 0.88 -8.31
N ALA A 2 47.41 1.47 -7.69
CA ALA A 2 46.17 0.79 -7.30
C ALA A 2 45.07 0.99 -8.36
N ARG A 3 44.31 -0.07 -8.66
CA ARG A 3 43.22 -0.07 -9.65
C ARG A 3 42.02 0.76 -9.13
N PRO A 4 41.32 1.55 -9.97
CA PRO A 4 40.14 2.30 -9.53
C PRO A 4 38.94 1.37 -9.31
N LYS A 5 38.19 1.62 -8.24
CA LYS A 5 36.92 0.94 -7.90
C LYS A 5 35.84 1.33 -8.92
N LYS A 6 35.09 0.35 -9.41
CA LYS A 6 33.88 0.56 -10.23
C LYS A 6 32.79 1.19 -9.35
N THR A 7 32.36 2.39 -9.73
CA THR A 7 31.16 3.04 -9.18
C THR A 7 29.93 2.34 -9.75
N THR A 8 29.14 1.69 -8.91
CA THR A 8 27.80 1.19 -9.26
C THR A 8 26.90 2.40 -9.44
N ALA A 9 26.44 2.65 -10.67
CA ALA A 9 25.47 3.69 -10.97
C ALA A 9 24.13 3.37 -10.28
N SER A 10 23.57 4.32 -9.55
CA SER A 10 22.21 4.26 -9.03
C SER A 10 21.20 4.11 -10.18
N PRO A 11 20.05 3.44 -9.95
CA PRO A 11 19.04 3.27 -10.99
C PRO A 11 18.55 4.64 -11.51
N PRO A 12 18.17 4.71 -12.80
CA PRO A 12 17.73 5.95 -13.42
C PRO A 12 16.47 6.46 -12.71
N ARG A 13 16.45 7.75 -12.37
CA ARG A 13 15.25 8.42 -11.89
C ARG A 13 14.20 8.39 -13.00
N PRO A 14 12.93 8.05 -12.71
CA PRO A 14 11.85 8.10 -13.69
C PRO A 14 11.77 9.49 -14.33
N THR A 15 11.72 9.53 -15.65
CA THR A 15 11.71 10.76 -16.44
C THR A 15 10.39 11.50 -16.33
N GLU A 16 10.46 12.75 -15.87
CA GLU A 16 9.39 13.75 -15.88
C GLU A 16 8.94 14.04 -17.31
N LYS A 17 7.75 13.59 -17.69
CA LYS A 17 6.88 14.37 -18.57
C LYS A 17 5.62 14.63 -17.75
N ASP A 18 5.41 15.89 -17.40
CA ASP A 18 4.42 16.45 -16.46
C ASP A 18 4.77 16.38 -14.95
N GLY A 19 5.96 15.91 -14.56
CA GLY A 19 6.46 15.95 -13.17
C GLY A 19 5.85 14.93 -12.20
N VAL A 20 4.86 14.16 -12.63
CA VAL A 20 4.20 13.14 -11.81
C VAL A 20 4.98 11.83 -11.85
N ARG A 21 5.33 11.29 -10.67
CA ARG A 21 6.05 10.02 -10.56
C ARG A 21 5.09 8.85 -10.82
N LEU A 22 5.60 7.80 -11.48
CA LEU A 22 4.87 6.54 -11.64
C LEU A 22 5.44 5.50 -10.68
N TYR A 23 4.57 4.89 -9.88
CA TYR A 23 4.92 3.82 -8.96
C TYR A 23 4.49 2.49 -9.55
N THR A 24 5.29 1.45 -9.32
CA THR A 24 4.92 0.06 -9.58
C THR A 24 4.90 -0.66 -8.24
N LEU A 25 3.72 -1.11 -7.83
CA LEU A 25 3.48 -1.76 -6.56
C LEU A 25 3.20 -3.25 -6.81
N GLU A 26 3.90 -4.12 -6.07
CA GLU A 26 3.56 -5.54 -6.00
C GLU A 26 2.66 -5.76 -4.78
N VAL A 27 1.42 -6.16 -5.03
CA VAL A 27 0.41 -6.39 -4.00
C VAL A 27 0.24 -7.88 -3.80
N PHE A 28 0.46 -8.36 -2.58
CA PHE A 28 0.39 -9.77 -2.21
C PHE A 28 -0.79 -10.01 -1.27
N LEU A 29 -1.54 -11.09 -1.51
CA LEU A 29 -2.52 -11.58 -0.55
C LEU A 29 -1.79 -12.39 0.53
N ILE A 30 -1.76 -11.85 1.75
CA ILE A 30 -1.05 -12.45 2.90
C ILE A 30 -1.97 -13.24 3.85
N GLY A 31 -3.29 -13.04 3.77
CA GLY A 31 -4.28 -13.67 4.63
C GLY A 31 -5.70 -13.41 4.14
N GLY A 32 -6.67 -14.04 4.79
CA GLY A 32 -8.10 -13.92 4.47
C GLY A 32 -8.79 -15.26 4.22
N PRO A 33 -10.09 -15.24 3.90
CA PRO A 33 -10.89 -16.45 3.68
C PRO A 33 -10.54 -17.12 2.35
N ILE A 34 -9.51 -17.97 2.36
CA ILE A 34 -9.13 -18.80 1.22
C ILE A 34 -9.18 -20.28 1.61
N THR A 35 -9.68 -21.12 0.70
CA THR A 35 -9.68 -22.57 0.95
C THR A 35 -8.25 -23.12 0.97
N GLU A 36 -7.96 -24.12 1.80
CA GLU A 36 -6.64 -24.77 1.81
C GLU A 36 -6.23 -25.30 0.43
N LYS A 37 -7.19 -25.83 -0.32
CA LYS A 37 -6.96 -26.36 -1.67
C LYS A 37 -6.51 -25.25 -2.62
N PHE A 38 -7.10 -24.06 -2.51
CA PHE A 38 -6.71 -22.91 -3.29
C PHE A 38 -5.32 -22.40 -2.88
N ALA A 39 -5.06 -22.26 -1.58
CA ALA A 39 -3.76 -21.84 -1.04
C ALA A 39 -2.62 -22.81 -1.46
N LYS A 40 -2.86 -24.13 -1.42
CA LYS A 40 -1.88 -25.14 -1.86
C LYS A 40 -1.56 -25.07 -3.36
N LYS A 41 -2.54 -24.69 -4.19
CA LYS A 41 -2.35 -24.55 -5.64
C LYS A 41 -1.75 -23.19 -6.03
N ASN A 42 -1.97 -22.18 -5.21
CA ASN A 42 -1.56 -20.80 -5.47
C ASN A 42 -0.76 -20.32 -4.24
N PRO A 43 0.51 -20.76 -4.10
CA PRO A 43 1.32 -20.42 -2.93
C PRO A 43 1.61 -18.92 -2.82
N VAL A 44 1.51 -18.19 -3.95
CA VAL A 44 1.58 -16.74 -4.00
C VAL A 44 0.42 -16.26 -4.88
N VAL A 45 -0.38 -15.34 -4.34
CA VAL A 45 -1.43 -14.65 -5.08
C VAL A 45 -1.09 -13.17 -5.04
N SER A 46 -0.75 -12.61 -6.21
CA SER A 46 -0.32 -11.22 -6.30
C SER A 46 -0.84 -10.51 -7.56
N ARG A 47 -0.75 -9.19 -7.53
CA ARG A 47 -1.01 -8.29 -8.66
C ARG A 47 0.07 -7.21 -8.71
N THR A 48 0.46 -6.84 -9.92
CA THR A 48 1.32 -5.68 -10.15
C THR A 48 0.44 -4.51 -10.56
N ILE A 49 0.46 -3.43 -9.80
CA ILE A 49 -0.35 -2.24 -10.04
C ILE A 49 0.59 -1.08 -10.36
N GLN A 50 0.33 -0.38 -11.46
CA GLN A 50 0.95 0.90 -11.74
C GLN A 50 -0.01 2.02 -11.32
N ILE A 51 0.50 2.96 -10.53
CA ILE A 51 -0.29 4.08 -10.01
C ILE A 51 0.54 5.36 -10.05
N ARG A 52 -0.09 6.49 -10.38
CA ARG A 52 0.57 7.78 -10.37
C ARG A 52 0.75 8.30 -8.94
N GLY A 53 1.80 9.08 -8.72
CA GLY A 53 2.13 9.69 -7.44
C GLY A 53 1.07 10.67 -6.94
N ASP A 54 0.32 11.30 -7.85
CA ASP A 54 -0.76 12.25 -7.53
C ASP A 54 -2.12 11.59 -7.26
N GLN A 55 -2.24 10.27 -7.46
CA GLN A 55 -3.42 9.52 -7.06
C GLN A 55 -3.40 9.22 -5.57
N THR A 56 -4.58 9.00 -4.99
CA THR A 56 -4.78 8.80 -3.56
C THR A 56 -4.66 7.34 -3.12
N LEU A 57 -4.61 7.10 -1.81
CA LEU A 57 -4.77 5.75 -1.26
C LEU A 57 -6.15 5.14 -1.56
N GLU A 58 -7.20 5.96 -1.69
CA GLU A 58 -8.51 5.52 -2.17
C GLU A 58 -8.44 5.03 -3.63
N ASP A 59 -7.71 5.74 -4.51
CA ASP A 59 -7.50 5.29 -5.88
C ASP A 59 -6.70 3.98 -5.95
N LEU A 60 -5.72 3.81 -5.05
CA LEU A 60 -5.01 2.55 -4.90
C LEU A 60 -5.94 1.42 -4.44
N HIS A 61 -6.83 1.69 -3.49
CA HIS A 61 -7.85 0.73 -3.07
C HIS A 61 -8.72 0.27 -4.25
N ARG A 62 -9.23 1.21 -5.05
CA ARG A 62 -10.01 0.90 -6.26
C ARG A 62 -9.22 0.06 -7.26
N ALA A 63 -7.94 0.37 -7.47
CA ALA A 63 -7.07 -0.40 -8.34
C ALA A 63 -6.79 -1.83 -7.82
N ILE A 64 -6.64 -2.00 -6.50
CA ILE A 64 -6.55 -3.31 -5.87
C ILE A 64 -7.85 -4.08 -6.06
N PHE A 65 -8.99 -3.43 -5.86
CA PHE A 65 -10.31 -4.04 -6.03
C PHE A 65 -10.52 -4.60 -7.43
N ASP A 66 -10.27 -3.77 -8.45
CA ASP A 66 -10.35 -4.17 -9.85
C ASP A 66 -9.37 -5.31 -10.15
N ALA A 67 -8.11 -5.20 -9.72
CA ALA A 67 -7.08 -6.21 -10.00
C ALA A 67 -7.38 -7.58 -9.35
N PHE A 68 -8.09 -7.62 -8.23
CA PHE A 68 -8.47 -8.84 -7.53
C PHE A 68 -9.93 -9.26 -7.78
N ASP A 69 -10.62 -8.67 -8.76
CA ASP A 69 -12.01 -8.94 -9.10
C ASP A 69 -12.95 -8.86 -7.88
N ARG A 70 -12.83 -7.80 -7.07
CA ARG A 70 -13.70 -7.53 -5.91
C ARG A 70 -14.77 -6.49 -6.24
N TRP A 71 -15.94 -6.59 -5.59
CA TRP A 71 -17.10 -5.73 -5.88
C TRP A 71 -17.92 -5.30 -4.66
N ASP A 72 -17.63 -5.83 -3.47
CA ASP A 72 -18.32 -5.47 -2.23
C ASP A 72 -17.37 -4.62 -1.37
N GLU A 73 -17.66 -3.32 -1.25
CA GLU A 73 -16.83 -2.38 -0.50
C GLU A 73 -17.18 -2.46 1.00
N HIS A 74 -16.18 -2.83 1.80
CA HIS A 74 -16.20 -2.82 3.25
C HIS A 74 -15.18 -1.82 3.79
N MET A 75 -15.07 -1.70 5.12
CA MET A 75 -14.05 -0.85 5.72
C MET A 75 -12.64 -1.33 5.36
N TYR A 76 -11.74 -0.38 5.16
CA TYR A 76 -10.34 -0.65 4.87
C TYR A 76 -9.43 0.46 5.42
N GLU A 77 -8.17 0.12 5.61
CA GLU A 77 -7.12 1.06 5.97
C GLU A 77 -5.76 0.65 5.39
N PHE A 78 -4.85 1.61 5.33
CA PHE A 78 -3.45 1.38 4.99
C PHE A 78 -2.57 1.60 6.22
N GLN A 79 -1.63 0.69 6.47
CA GLN A 79 -0.78 0.68 7.65
C GLN A 79 0.70 0.78 7.26
N PHE A 80 1.39 1.79 7.76
CA PHE A 80 2.82 2.01 7.50
C PHE A 80 3.62 1.79 8.79
N GLY A 81 3.94 0.54 9.06
CA GLY A 81 4.75 0.07 10.19
C GLY A 81 5.83 -0.93 9.76
N GLU A 82 6.38 -1.69 10.70
CA GLU A 82 7.38 -2.74 10.44
C GLU A 82 6.77 -3.96 9.75
N GLY A 83 5.47 -4.18 9.90
CA GLY A 83 4.75 -5.30 9.30
C GLY A 83 3.23 -5.13 9.30
N PRO A 84 2.50 -6.13 8.78
CA PRO A 84 1.04 -6.15 8.86
C PRO A 84 0.58 -6.13 10.32
N MET A 85 -0.46 -5.35 10.63
CA MET A 85 -1.05 -5.27 11.98
C MET A 85 -0.09 -4.75 13.05
N ASP A 86 0.93 -3.99 12.68
CA ASP A 86 1.81 -3.31 13.63
C ASP A 86 0.99 -2.27 14.42
N PRO A 87 0.89 -2.40 15.76
CA PRO A 87 0.08 -1.50 16.59
C PRO A 87 0.58 -0.06 16.57
N GLU A 88 1.87 0.15 16.27
CA GLU A 88 2.51 1.47 16.17
C GLU A 88 2.53 2.00 14.72
N ALA A 89 1.93 1.27 13.78
CA ALA A 89 1.88 1.69 12.39
C ALA A 89 1.16 3.04 12.26
N ARG A 90 1.68 3.88 11.35
CA ARG A 90 0.91 5.04 10.87
C ARG A 90 -0.26 4.53 10.02
N ARG A 91 -1.48 4.75 10.49
CA ARG A 91 -2.70 4.29 9.81
C ARG A 91 -3.32 5.41 8.97
N TYR A 92 -3.84 5.05 7.82
CA TYR A 92 -4.65 5.92 6.97
C TYR A 92 -6.01 5.29 6.78
N VAL A 93 -7.04 5.96 7.28
CA VAL A 93 -8.38 5.39 7.48
C VAL A 93 -9.43 6.04 6.58
N LEU A 94 -10.62 5.46 6.55
CA LEU A 94 -11.78 6.04 5.86
C LEU A 94 -12.20 7.38 6.49
N PRO A 95 -12.82 8.29 5.71
CA PRO A 95 -13.32 9.56 6.25
C PRO A 95 -14.30 9.42 7.41
N SER A 96 -15.11 8.35 7.42
CA SER A 96 -16.03 8.03 8.51
C SER A 96 -15.29 7.65 9.79
N ALA A 97 -14.20 6.89 9.70
CA ALA A 97 -13.40 6.46 10.84
C ALA A 97 -12.49 7.57 11.39
N PHE A 98 -12.05 8.50 10.54
CA PHE A 98 -11.04 9.49 10.90
C PHE A 98 -11.36 10.25 12.20
N GLU A 99 -12.51 10.92 12.28
CA GLU A 99 -12.89 11.70 13.48
C GLU A 99 -13.19 10.82 14.70
N MET A 100 -13.68 9.59 14.47
CA MET A 100 -14.00 8.65 15.56
C MET A 100 -12.70 8.16 16.23
N ASP A 101 -11.68 7.87 15.44
CA ASP A 101 -10.43 7.27 15.89
C ASP A 101 -9.41 8.31 16.39
N MET A 102 -9.67 9.61 16.23
CA MET A 102 -8.78 10.69 16.71
C MET A 102 -8.52 10.67 18.21
N GLY A 103 -9.39 10.03 19.00
CA GLY A 103 -9.25 9.90 20.45
C GLY A 103 -8.50 8.64 20.91
N GLU A 104 -8.08 7.78 19.98
CA GLU A 104 -7.36 6.54 20.30
C GLU A 104 -5.92 6.81 20.74
N GLU A 105 -5.28 5.80 21.36
CA GLU A 105 -3.88 5.88 21.78
C GLU A 105 -2.93 6.08 20.59
N ASN A 106 -3.22 5.43 19.46
CA ASN A 106 -2.54 5.63 18.18
C ASN A 106 -3.52 6.21 17.14
N PRO A 107 -3.75 7.54 17.11
CA PRO A 107 -4.72 8.16 16.21
C PRO A 107 -4.30 8.03 14.73
N PRO A 108 -5.25 8.07 13.78
CA PRO A 108 -4.94 7.95 12.37
C PRO A 108 -4.05 9.11 11.87
N ALA A 109 -3.07 8.77 11.04
CA ALA A 109 -2.14 9.72 10.42
C ALA A 109 -2.77 10.53 9.28
N GLY A 110 -3.91 10.08 8.75
CA GLY A 110 -4.64 10.78 7.68
C GLY A 110 -5.79 9.96 7.12
N ARG A 111 -6.42 10.52 6.08
CA ARG A 111 -7.52 9.89 5.34
C ARG A 111 -7.07 9.33 4.01
N VAL A 112 -7.67 8.20 3.61
CA VAL A 112 -7.35 7.54 2.34
C VAL A 112 -7.73 8.37 1.10
N ASP A 113 -8.78 9.19 1.19
CA ASP A 113 -9.29 10.02 0.09
C ASP A 113 -8.53 11.35 -0.09
N GLN A 114 -7.54 11.63 0.78
CA GLN A 114 -6.72 12.85 0.73
C GLN A 114 -5.22 12.55 0.59
N THR A 115 -4.77 11.38 1.02
CA THR A 115 -3.35 11.03 1.05
C THR A 115 -2.91 10.52 -0.32
N THR A 116 -2.03 11.28 -0.99
CA THR A 116 -1.46 10.90 -2.28
C THR A 116 -0.31 9.91 -2.13
N ILE A 117 -0.07 9.07 -3.15
CA ILE A 117 1.06 8.13 -3.14
C ILE A 117 2.40 8.86 -2.97
N ASP A 118 2.56 10.03 -3.59
CA ASP A 118 3.77 10.84 -3.48
C ASP A 118 4.01 11.37 -2.06
N SER A 119 2.94 11.69 -1.32
CA SER A 119 3.04 12.23 0.05
C SER A 119 3.57 11.20 1.07
N LEU A 120 3.50 9.91 0.74
CA LEU A 120 3.96 8.82 1.60
C LEU A 120 5.49 8.68 1.63
N GLY A 121 6.20 9.30 0.67
CA GLY A 121 7.66 9.20 0.58
C GLY A 121 8.15 7.76 0.43
N LEU A 122 7.49 6.98 -0.43
CA LEU A 122 7.83 5.57 -0.65
C LEU A 122 9.22 5.42 -1.31
N GLU A 123 9.95 4.41 -0.85
CA GLU A 123 11.23 3.99 -1.44
C GLU A 123 11.10 2.58 -2.01
N VAL A 124 11.92 2.25 -3.01
CA VAL A 124 11.94 0.91 -3.60
C VAL A 124 12.31 -0.12 -2.53
N GLY A 125 11.51 -1.17 -2.40
CA GLY A 125 11.67 -2.22 -1.39
C GLY A 125 10.92 -1.97 -0.08
N ARG A 126 10.34 -0.77 0.12
CA ARG A 126 9.46 -0.51 1.25
C ARG A 126 8.15 -1.28 1.08
N SER A 127 7.72 -1.96 2.14
CA SER A 127 6.41 -2.61 2.24
C SER A 127 5.48 -1.82 3.16
N PHE A 128 4.17 -1.97 2.99
CA PHE A 128 3.13 -1.43 3.86
C PHE A 128 1.90 -2.35 3.82
N GLY A 129 1.10 -2.30 4.88
CA GLY A 129 -0.12 -3.10 5.02
C GLY A 129 -1.31 -2.45 4.31
N TYR A 130 -2.17 -3.30 3.75
CA TYR A 130 -3.52 -2.97 3.31
C TYR A 130 -4.46 -3.94 4.00
N TRP A 131 -5.28 -3.44 4.93
CA TRP A 131 -6.25 -4.25 5.66
C TRP A 131 -7.65 -3.92 5.15
N PHE A 132 -8.35 -4.96 4.71
CA PHE A 132 -9.69 -4.88 4.15
C PHE A 132 -10.65 -5.76 4.92
N ASP A 133 -11.90 -5.32 5.04
CA ASP A 133 -13.01 -6.06 5.64
C ASP A 133 -12.80 -6.36 7.13
N PHE A 134 -12.67 -5.29 7.90
CA PHE A 134 -12.72 -5.30 9.35
C PHE A 134 -13.93 -4.50 9.84
N GLY A 135 -14.42 -4.77 11.05
CA GLY A 135 -15.57 -4.03 11.61
C GLY A 135 -16.63 -4.87 12.31
N ASP A 136 -16.63 -6.18 12.12
CA ASP A 136 -17.55 -7.11 12.79
C ASP A 136 -16.86 -7.82 13.97
N GLY A 137 -16.48 -7.06 14.99
CA GLY A 137 -15.90 -7.53 16.25
C GLY A 137 -16.80 -7.31 17.44
#